data_AF-A0A520BJW2-F1
#
_entry.id   AF-A0A520BJW2-F1
#
_cell.length_a   1.000
_cell.length_b   1.000
_cell.length_c   1.000
_cell.angle_alpha   90.00
_cell.angle_beta   90.00
_cell.angle_gamma   90.00
#
_symmetry.space_group_name_H-M   'P 1'
#
loop_
_entity.id
_entity.type
_entity.pdbx_description
1 polymer ?
#
loop_
_entity_poly.entity_id
_entity_poly.type
_entity_poly.pdbx_seq_one_letter_code
_entity_poly.pdbx_strand_id
1 'polypeptide(L)' 'MDDTDRKMLRALQGDGRMTNADLARAVNLSESACLRRLRALE' A
#
# COMPACT_ATOMS: atom_id res chain seq x y z
N MET A 1 -1.77 -12.85 -2.56
CA MET A 1 -2.12 -11.75 -1.64
C MET A 1 -1.54 -12.08 -0.28
N ASP A 2 -0.45 -11.40 0.06
CA ASP A 2 0.20 -11.51 1.35
C ASP A 2 -0.53 -10.65 2.41
N ASP A 3 -0.15 -10.82 3.68
CA ASP A 3 -0.67 -9.99 4.79
C ASP A 3 -0.45 -8.49 4.55
N THR A 4 0.68 -8.13 3.95
CA THR A 4 1.01 -6.74 3.60
C THR A 4 0.08 -6.18 2.52
N ASP A 5 -0.32 -6.96 1.52
CA ASP A 5 -1.28 -6.51 0.51
C ASP A 5 -2.65 -6.23 1.13
N ARG A 6 -3.08 -7.08 2.08
CA ARG A 6 -4.33 -6.83 2.83
C ARG A 6 -4.24 -5.57 3.68
N LYS A 7 -3.10 -5.31 4.32
CA LYS A 7 -2.89 -4.06 5.07
C LYS A 7 -2.90 -2.85 4.15
N MET A 8 -2.26 -2.94 2.98
CA MET A 8 -2.29 -1.86 1.98
C MET A 8 -3.72 -1.57 1.52
N LEU A 9 -4.48 -2.61 1.14
CA LEU A 9 -5.88 -2.46 0.73
C LEU A 9 -6.75 -1.88 1.84
N ARG A 10 -6.60 -2.33 3.09
CA ARG A 10 -7.34 -1.74 4.23
C ARG A 10 -7.01 -0.27 4.44
N ALA A 11 -5.74 0.09 4.35
CA ALA A 11 -5.32 1.49 4.51
C ALA A 11 -5.84 2.36 3.37
N LEU A 12 -5.78 1.87 2.12
CA LEU A 12 -6.30 2.56 0.94
C LEU A 12 -7.84 2.67 0.95
N GLN A 13 -8.54 1.66 1.45
CA GLN A 13 -9.99 1.68 1.62
C GLN A 13 -10.41 2.64 2.75
N GLY A 14 -9.61 2.78 3.79
CA GLY A 14 -9.85 3.74 4.88
C GLY A 14 -9.57 5.18 4.46
N ASP A 15 -8.51 5.42 3.67
CA ASP A 15 -8.14 6.72 3.15
C ASP A 15 -7.69 6.62 1.67
N GLY A 16 -8.65 6.80 0.77
CA GLY A 16 -8.41 6.75 -0.68
C GLY A 16 -7.66 7.97 -1.24
N ARG A 17 -7.38 8.99 -0.42
CA ARG A 17 -6.56 10.15 -0.80
C ARG A 17 -5.10 10.02 -0.34
N MET A 18 -4.79 8.98 0.42
CA MET A 18 -3.45 8.72 0.92
C MET A 18 -2.46 8.55 -0.24
N THR A 19 -1.31 9.22 -0.14
CA THR A 19 -0.25 9.08 -1.12
C THR A 19 0.44 7.72 -1.00
N ASN A 20 1.09 7.26 -2.07
CA ASN A 20 1.86 6.01 -2.01
C ASN A 20 2.99 6.06 -0.97
N ALA A 21 3.52 7.26 -0.68
CA ALA A 21 4.53 7.48 0.35
C ALA A 21 3.97 7.25 1.76
N ASP A 22 2.81 7.82 2.06
CA ASP A 22 2.11 7.59 3.32
C ASP A 22 1.67 6.13 3.48
N LEU A 23 1.14 5.52 2.41
CA LEU A 23 0.77 4.11 2.39
C LEU A 23 1.97 3.24 2.74
N ALA A 24 3.12 3.48 2.11
CA ALA A 24 4.35 2.75 2.35
C ALA A 24 4.81 2.87 3.81
N ARG A 25 4.73 4.08 4.40
CA ARG A 25 5.03 4.29 5.83
C ARG A 25 4.05 3.53 6.73
N ALA A 26 2.76 3.57 6.42
CA ALA A 26 1.71 2.89 7.19
C ALA A 26 1.87 1.37 7.21
N VAL A 27 2.38 0.77 6.13
CA VAL A 27 2.60 -0.68 6.02
C VAL A 27 4.05 -1.12 6.22
N ASN A 28 4.93 -0.21 6.66
CA ASN A 28 6.36 -0.46 6.90
C ASN A 28 7.11 -0.99 5.66
N LEU A 29 6.82 -0.40 4.50
CA LEU A 29 7.51 -0.67 3.23
C LEU A 29 8.25 0.56 2.73
N SER A 30 9.22 0.32 1.85
CA SER A 30 9.75 1.37 0.99
C SER A 30 8.73 1.77 -0.08
N GLU A 31 8.72 3.04 -0.48
CA GLU A 31 7.81 3.58 -1.50
C GLU A 31 7.85 2.77 -2.80
N SER A 32 9.06 2.41 -3.26
CA SER A 32 9.26 1.60 -4.46
C SER A 32 8.66 0.19 -4.35
N ALA A 33 8.71 -0.42 -3.16
CA ALA A 33 8.12 -1.75 -2.91
C ALA A 33 6.59 -1.67 -2.85
N CYS A 34 6.06 -0.60 -2.23
CA CYS A 34 4.64 -0.31 -2.20
C CYS A 34 4.08 -0.10 -3.61
N LEU A 35 4.71 0.74 -4.43
CA LEU A 35 4.32 0.99 -5.82
C LEU A 35 4.33 -0.29 -6.65
N ARG A 36 5.36 -1.12 -6.51
CA ARG A 36 5.48 -2.38 -7.26
C ARG A 36 4.35 -3.35 -6.91
N ARG A 37 3.98 -3.44 -5.62
CA ARG A 37 2.86 -4.27 -5.17
C ARG A 37 1.53 -3.70 -5.65
N LEU A 38 1.32 -2.38 -5.54
CA LEU A 38 0.10 -1.72 -6.02
C LEU A 38 -0.15 -1.99 -7.51
N ARG A 39 0.90 -1.88 -8.35
CA ARG A 39 0.83 -2.22 -9.78
C ARG A 39 0.61 -3.70 -10.08
N ALA A 40 0.95 -4.60 -9.16
CA ALA A 40 0.70 -6.02 -9.31
C ALA A 40 -0.72 -6.41 -8.84
N LEU A 41 -1.44 -5.49 -8.20
CA LEU A 41 -2.86 -5.64 -7.84
C LEU A 41 -3.81 -5.10 -8.93
N GLU A 42 -3.30 -4.30 -9.89
CA GLU A 42 -4.00 -3.94 -11.14
C GLU A 42 -4.07 -5.14 -12.10
#